data_AF-A0A062XUZ9-F1
#
_entry.id   AF-A0A062XUZ9-F1
#
_cell.length_a   1.000
_cell.length_b   1.000
_cell.length_c   1.000
_cell.angle_alpha   90.00
_cell.angle_beta   90.00
_cell.angle_gamma   90.00
#
_symmetry.space_group_name_H-M   'P 1'
#
loop_
_entity.id
_entity.type
_entity.pdbx_description
1 polymer ?
#
loop_
_entity_poly.entity_id
_entity_poly.type
_entity_poly.pdbx_seq_one_letter_code
_entity_poly.pdbx_strand_id
1 'polypeptide(L)' 'MRNLILALIILAALAFVVGTVAAFGQITVLGKPPVTFWRGAVGFLLFAIALELWPGAKA' A
#
# COMPACT_ATOMS: atom_id res chain seq x y z
N MET A 1 -8.53 0.05 16.21
CA MET A 1 -7.88 -0.43 14.96
C MET A 1 -8.10 0.46 13.73
N ARG A 2 -9.12 1.34 13.73
CA ARG A 2 -9.42 2.24 12.60
C ARG A 2 -8.22 3.06 12.11
N ASN A 3 -7.46 3.69 13.03
CA ASN A 3 -6.30 4.52 12.66
C ASN A 3 -5.22 3.73 11.92
N LEU A 4 -5.00 2.47 12.31
CA LEU A 4 -4.03 1.58 11.64
C LEU A 4 -4.49 1.21 10.22
N ILE A 5 -5.79 0.89 10.06
CA ILE A 5 -6.39 0.60 8.76
C ILE A 5 -6.25 1.81 7.83
N LEU A 6 -6.57 3.01 8.33
CA LEU A 6 -6.38 4.25 7.59
C LEU A 6 -4.92 4.48 7.21
N ALA A 7 -3.97 4.24 8.13
CA ALA A 7 -2.55 4.36 7.83
C ALA A 7 -2.11 3.40 6.71
N LEU A 8 -2.59 2.15 6.71
CA LEU A 8 -2.30 1.17 5.66
C LEU A 8 -2.89 1.59 4.31
N ILE A 9 -4.11 2.13 4.28
CA ILE A 9 -4.73 2.66 3.06
C ILE A 9 -3.90 3.83 2.51
N ILE A 10 -3.46 4.76 3.37
CA ILE A 10 -2.62 5.89 2.97
C ILE A 10 -1.27 5.40 2.42
N LEU A 11 -0.63 4.44 3.08
CA LEU A 11 0.62 3.84 2.61
C LEU A 11 0.44 3.13 1.26
N ALA A 12 -0.69 2.46 1.06
CA ALA A 12 -1.00 1.84 -0.22
C ALA A 12 -1.17 2.87 -1.33
N ALA A 13 -1.90 3.96 -1.06
CA ALA A 13 -2.08 5.05 -2.02
C ALA A 13 -0.73 5.69 -2.39
N LEU A 14 0.13 5.94 -1.40
CA LEU A 14 1.47 6.48 -1.63
C LEU A 14 2.33 5.52 -2.47
N ALA A 15 2.35 4.23 -2.14
CA ALA A 15 3.09 3.22 -2.90
C ALA A 15 2.57 3.12 -4.34
N PHE A 16 1.25 3.20 -4.54
CA PHE A 16 0.65 3.18 -5.87
C PHE A 16 1.05 4.41 -6.69
N VAL A 17 0.98 5.62 -6.12
CA VAL A 17 1.41 6.86 -6.78
C VAL A 17 2.89 6.82 -7.12
N VAL A 18 3.75 6.41 -6.18
CA VAL A 18 5.21 6.28 -6.42
C VAL A 18 5.48 5.29 -7.55
N GLY A 19 4.87 4.10 -7.52
CA GLY A 19 5.01 3.11 -8.59
C GLY A 19 4.52 3.64 -9.94
N THR A 20 3.44 4.42 -9.96
CA THR A 20 2.87 5.01 -11.17
C THR A 20 3.82 6.06 -11.76
N VAL A 21 4.26 7.02 -10.96
CA VAL A 21 5.22 8.04 -11.38
C VAL A 21 6.52 7.40 -11.86
N ALA A 22 7.02 6.38 -11.15
CA ALA A 22 8.23 5.66 -11.53
C ALA A 22 8.07 4.90 -12.87
N ALA A 23 6.91 4.25 -13.09
CA ALA A 23 6.63 3.53 -14.32
C ALA A 23 6.53 4.47 -15.54
N PHE A 24 5.82 5.59 -15.43
CA PHE A 24 5.70 6.53 -16.53
C PHE A 24 6.96 7.36 -16.75
N GLY A 25 7.73 7.63 -15.70
CA GLY A 25 9.03 8.28 -15.79
C GLY A 25 10.16 7.36 -16.27
N GLN A 26 9.92 6.04 -16.38
CA GLN A 26 10.97 5.03 -16.65
C GLN A 26 12.15 5.14 -15.67
N ILE A 27 11.86 5.53 -14.42
CA ILE A 27 12.85 5.74 -13.37
C ILE A 27 12.76 4.66 -12.29
N THR A 28 13.86 4.42 -11.60
CA THR A 28 13.88 3.62 -10.38
C THR A 28 13.74 4.51 -9.16
N VAL A 29 12.97 4.08 -8.17
CA VAL A 29 12.85 4.76 -6.87
C VAL A 29 13.47 3.86 -5.81
N LEU A 30 14.39 4.38 -4.99
CA LEU A 30 15.15 3.61 -4.00
C LEU A 30 15.88 2.38 -4.58
N GLY A 31 16.33 2.46 -5.84
CA GLY A 31 16.98 1.34 -6.54
C GLY A 31 16.06 0.15 -6.84
N LYS A 32 14.74 0.33 -6.74
CA LYS A 32 13.74 -0.71 -7.01
C LYS A 32 12.95 -0.39 -8.28
N PRO A 33 12.56 -1.43 -9.04
CA PRO A 33 11.70 -1.25 -10.21
C PRO A 33 10.28 -0.83 -9.78
N PRO A 34 9.54 -0.08 -10.63
CA PRO A 34 8.21 0.46 -10.33
C PRO A 34 7.22 -0.58 -9.80
N VAL A 35 7.25 -1.78 -10.38
CA VAL A 35 6.40 -2.93 -9.99
C VAL A 35 6.52 -3.30 -8.52
N THR A 36 7.67 -3.05 -7.88
CA THR A 36 7.88 -3.33 -6.45
C THR A 36 6.90 -2.52 -5.59
N PHE A 37 6.68 -1.26 -5.95
CA PHE A 37 5.79 -0.37 -5.22
C PHE A 37 4.33 -0.74 -5.42
N TRP A 38 3.93 -1.19 -6.62
CA TRP A 38 2.59 -1.72 -6.85
C TRP A 38 2.30 -3.00 -6.05
N ARG A 39 3.29 -3.91 -5.95
CA ARG A 39 3.18 -5.10 -5.09
C ARG A 39 3.00 -4.72 -3.62
N GLY A 40 3.75 -3.71 -3.15
CA GLY A 40 3.60 -3.15 -1.81
C GLY A 40 2.21 -2.54 -1.57
N ALA A 41 1.70 -1.76 -2.53
CA ALA A 41 0.36 -1.17 -2.46
C ALA A 41 -0.74 -2.22 -2.31
N VAL A 42 -0.67 -3.29 -3.12
CA VAL A 42 -1.59 -4.43 -3.01
C VAL A 42 -1.48 -5.10 -1.64
N GLY A 43 -0.27 -5.34 -1.14
CA GLY A 43 -0.05 -5.93 0.18
C GLY A 43 -0.66 -5.11 1.32
N PHE A 44 -0.44 -3.79 1.32
CA PHE A 44 -1.02 -2.89 2.32
C PHE A 44 -2.55 -2.85 2.27
N LEU A 45 -3.16 -2.82 1.07
CA LEU A 45 -4.62 -2.87 0.93
C LEU A 45 -5.20 -4.19 1.42
N LEU A 46 -4.62 -5.33 1.03
CA LEU A 46 -5.09 -6.64 1.47
C LEU A 46 -5.00 -6.78 2.99
N PHE A 47 -3.94 -6.26 3.60
CA PHE A 47 -3.79 -6.27 5.04
C PHE A 47 -4.78 -5.33 5.74
N ALA A 48 -5.04 -4.15 5.18
CA ALA A 48 -6.08 -3.24 5.68
C ALA A 48 -7.47 -3.89 5.64
N ILE A 49 -7.79 -4.59 4.55
CA ILE A 49 -9.05 -5.34 4.40
C ILE A 49 -9.12 -6.47 5.43
N ALA A 50 -8.05 -7.27 5.57
CA ALA A 50 -7.99 -8.34 6.55
C ALA A 50 -8.22 -7.84 7.98
N LEU A 51 -7.64 -6.69 8.34
CA LEU A 51 -7.84 -6.07 9.65
C LEU A 51 -9.26 -5.52 9.85
N GLU A 52 -9.90 -4.95 8.82
CA GLU A 52 -11.29 -4.48 8.92
C GLU A 52 -12.26 -5.66 9.10
N LEU A 53 -11.98 -6.79 8.46
CA LEU A 53 -12.78 -8.01 8.57
C LEU A 53 -12.46 -8.84 9.83
N TRP A 54 -11.39 -8.52 10.54
CA TRP A 54 -10.97 -9.27 11.72
C TRP A 54 -11.98 -9.09 12.86
N PRO A 55 -12.59 -10.17 13.39
CA PRO A 55 -13.61 -10.08 14.45
C PRO A 55 -13.10 -9.40 15.73
N GLY A 56 -11.81 -9.58 16.06
CA GLY A 56 -11.16 -8.94 17.21
C GLY A 56 -10.90 -7.44 17.03
N ALA A 57 -11.22 -6.85 15.86
CA ALA A 57 -11.07 -5.41 15.63
C ALA A 57 -12.16 -4.56 16.29
N LYS A 58 -13.24 -5.20 16.75
CA LYS A 58 -14.38 -4.58 17.43
C LYS A 58 -14.39 -4.82 18.94
N ALA A 59 -13.39 -5.53 19.48
CA ALA A 59 -13.21 -5.78 20.91
C ALA A 59 -12.45 -4.63 21.59
#